data_AF-A0AAV4DQU1-F1
#
_entry.id   AF-A0AAV4DQU1-F1
#
_cell.length_a   1.000
_cell.length_b   1.000
_cell.length_c   1.000
_cell.angle_alpha   90.00
_cell.angle_beta   90.00
_cell.angle_gamma   90.00
#
_symmetry.space_group_name_H-M   'P 1'
#
loop_
_entity.id
_entity.type
_entity.pdbx_description
1 polymer ?
#
loop_
_entity_poly.entity_id
_entity_poly.type
_entity_poly.pdbx_seq_one_letter_code
_entity_poly.pdbx_strand_id
1 'polypeptide(L)'
;MFIISTSILKDGQWVAVLSPLFTMAILLFLSGIPLLEKNSDDRYRTNEQYVIYKNRTSPLLLLPPPIYACLPSALKCLCCCEFPLYNHLDEENQTIKQESIPVPVTEQPGPNV
;
A
#
# COMPACT_ATOMS: atom_id res chain seq x y z
N MET A 1 -23.17 5.20 -16.84
CA MET A 1 -24.31 4.24 -16.74
C MET A 1 -24.77 4.05 -15.29
N PHE A 2 -23.92 3.65 -14.33
CA PHE A 2 -24.34 3.43 -12.94
C PHE A 2 -24.95 4.67 -12.24
N ILE A 3 -24.33 5.85 -12.36
CA ILE A 3 -24.79 7.12 -11.74
C ILE A 3 -26.20 7.53 -12.21
N ILE A 4 -26.54 7.22 -13.46
CA ILE A 4 -27.83 7.56 -14.07
C ILE A 4 -28.94 6.66 -13.50
N SER A 5 -28.61 5.39 -13.24
CA SER A 5 -29.53 4.42 -12.64
C SER A 5 -29.67 4.57 -11.12
N THR A 6 -28.69 5.16 -10.41
CA THR A 6 -28.79 5.39 -8.96
C THR A 6 -29.97 6.29 -8.60
N SER A 7 -30.36 7.21 -9.48
CA SER A 7 -31.51 8.10 -9.27
C SER A 7 -32.86 7.38 -9.25
N ILE A 8 -32.95 6.14 -9.74
CA ILE A 8 -34.20 5.37 -9.78
C ILE A 8 -34.36 4.43 -8.58
N LEU A 9 -33.32 4.34 -7.75
CA LEU A 9 -33.21 3.34 -6.70
C LEU A 9 -34.09 3.72 -5.51
N LYS A 10 -35.14 2.95 -5.25
CA LYS A 10 -35.99 3.07 -4.05
C LYS A 10 -35.81 1.86 -3.15
N ASP A 11 -35.81 2.12 -1.84
CA ASP A 11 -35.86 1.10 -0.78
C ASP A 11 -34.77 0.01 -0.90
N GLY A 12 -35.12 -1.28 -0.96
CA GLY A 12 -34.20 -2.42 -0.89
C GLY A 12 -33.25 -2.59 -2.09
N GLN A 13 -33.30 -1.71 -3.10
CA GLN A 13 -32.47 -1.84 -4.29
C GLN A 13 -31.01 -1.36 -4.08
N TRP A 14 -30.68 -0.74 -2.93
CA TRP A 14 -29.30 -0.40 -2.52
C TRP A 14 -28.36 -1.61 -2.48
N VAL A 15 -28.89 -2.83 -2.37
CA VAL A 15 -28.13 -4.09 -2.45
C VAL A 15 -27.34 -4.20 -3.77
N ALA A 16 -27.83 -3.62 -4.86
CA ALA A 16 -27.11 -3.58 -6.15
C ALA A 16 -25.81 -2.77 -6.08
N VAL A 17 -25.74 -1.74 -5.23
CA VAL A 17 -24.52 -0.96 -4.95
C VAL A 17 -23.66 -1.66 -3.89
N LEU A 18 -24.30 -2.29 -2.91
CA LEU A 18 -23.62 -2.98 -1.83
C LEU A 18 -22.83 -4.20 -2.34
N SER A 19 -23.34 -4.92 -3.36
CA SER A 19 -22.69 -6.11 -3.92
C SER A 19 -21.25 -5.85 -4.41
N PRO A 20 -20.99 -4.91 -5.34
CA PRO A 20 -19.63 -4.64 -5.79
C PRO A 20 -18.73 -4.11 -4.66
N LEU A 21 -19.26 -3.34 -3.71
CA LEU A 21 -18.49 -2.88 -2.54
C LEU A 21 -18.08 -4.05 -1.63
N PHE A 22 -18.99 -4.99 -1.40
CA PHE A 22 -18.74 -6.20 -0.62
C PHE A 22 -17.76 -7.13 -1.34
N THR A 23 -17.90 -7.30 -2.65
CA THR A 23 -16.94 -8.05 -3.47
C THR A 23 -15.55 -7.44 -3.40
N MET A 24 -15.42 -6.11 -3.50
CA MET A 24 -14.14 -5.42 -3.30
C MET A 24 -13.59 -5.69 -1.89
N ALA A 25 -14.41 -5.58 -0.84
CA ALA A 25 -13.95 -5.85 0.53
C ALA A 25 -13.44 -7.30 0.70
N ILE A 26 -14.12 -8.29 0.12
CA ILE A 26 -13.64 -9.68 0.14
C ILE A 26 -12.33 -9.82 -0.62
N LEU A 27 -12.24 -9.27 -1.84
CA LEU A 27 -11.03 -9.35 -2.66
C LEU A 27 -9.83 -8.63 -2.03
N LEU A 28 -10.06 -7.61 -1.22
CA LEU A 28 -8.97 -6.85 -0.62
C LEU A 28 -8.57 -7.37 0.75
N PHE A 29 -9.52 -7.61 1.64
CA PHE A 29 -9.24 -8.01 3.01
C PHE A 29 -9.17 -9.53 3.15
N LEU A 30 -10.13 -10.24 2.56
CA LEU A 30 -10.25 -11.68 2.73
C LEU A 30 -9.38 -12.47 1.73
N SER A 31 -9.00 -11.87 0.60
CA SER A 31 -8.05 -12.49 -0.35
C SER A 31 -6.62 -12.59 0.20
N GLY A 32 -6.32 -11.96 1.34
CA GLY A 32 -5.00 -12.06 1.97
C GLY A 32 -3.91 -11.19 1.35
N ILE A 33 -4.24 -10.29 0.41
CA ILE A 33 -3.31 -9.29 -0.14
C ILE A 33 -2.55 -8.51 0.95
N PRO A 34 -3.17 -7.97 2.02
CA PRO A 34 -2.43 -7.16 2.99
C PRO A 34 -1.41 -7.99 3.78
N LEU A 35 -1.72 -9.26 4.02
CA LEU A 35 -0.82 -10.19 4.70
C LEU A 35 0.38 -10.57 3.82
N LEU A 36 0.15 -10.77 2.52
CA LEU A 36 1.21 -11.05 1.55
C LEU A 36 2.13 -9.85 1.34
N GLU A 37 1.55 -8.65 1.32
CA GLU A 37 2.29 -7.41 1.15
C GLU A 37 3.19 -7.14 2.35
N LYS A 38 2.67 -7.31 3.57
CA LYS A 38 3.47 -7.23 4.81
C LYS A 38 4.64 -8.23 4.82
N ASN A 39 4.41 -9.48 4.41
CA ASN A 39 5.50 -10.48 4.33
C ASN A 39 6.56 -10.12 3.29
N SER A 40 6.14 -9.51 2.17
CA SER A 40 7.07 -9.10 1.11
C SER A 40 7.87 -7.87 1.51
N ASP A 41 7.24 -6.91 2.19
CA ASP A 41 7.89 -5.73 2.74
C ASP A 41 8.99 -6.12 3.73
N ASP A 42 8.71 -7.03 4.67
CA ASP A 42 9.72 -7.52 5.65
C ASP A 42 10.97 -8.08 4.95
N ARG A 43 10.79 -8.81 3.85
CA ARG A 43 11.88 -9.46 3.12
C ARG A 43 12.66 -8.53 2.19
N TYR A 44 12.00 -7.55 1.56
CA TYR A 44 12.57 -6.78 0.46
C TYR A 44 12.69 -5.27 0.70
N ARG A 45 12.30 -4.77 1.88
CA ARG A 45 12.37 -3.34 2.26
C ARG A 45 13.71 -2.66 2.03
N THR A 46 14.84 -3.36 2.22
CA THR A 46 16.19 -2.78 2.08
C THR A 46 16.59 -2.59 0.61
N ASN A 47 15.81 -3.13 -0.33
CA ASN A 47 16.10 -3.03 -1.75
C ASN A 47 15.40 -1.81 -2.39
N GLU A 48 16.19 -0.85 -2.86
CA GLU A 48 15.68 0.35 -3.54
C GLU A 48 14.81 0.03 -4.76
N GLN A 49 15.11 -1.04 -5.50
CA GLN A 49 14.34 -1.47 -6.66
C GLN A 49 12.94 -1.96 -6.27
N TYR A 50 12.81 -2.56 -5.08
CA TYR A 50 11.53 -3.02 -4.56
C TYR A 50 10.61 -1.82 -4.21
N VAL A 51 11.17 -0.80 -3.57
CA VAL A 51 10.44 0.44 -3.24
C VAL A 51 9.98 1.16 -4.52
N ILE A 52 10.82 1.22 -5.55
CA ILE A 52 10.45 1.81 -6.85
C ILE A 52 9.35 0.99 -7.53
N TYR A 53 9.45 -0.34 -7.50
CA TYR A 53 8.44 -1.24 -8.06
C TYR A 53 7.07 -1.04 -7.38
N LYS A 54 7.03 -0.99 -6.05
CA LYS A 54 5.79 -0.82 -5.27
C LYS A 54 5.13 0.54 -5.54
N ASN A 55 5.93 1.59 -5.71
CA ASN A 55 5.41 2.93 -6.06
C ASN A 55 4.90 3.06 -7.49
N ARG A 56 5.21 2.11 -8.38
CA ARG A 56 4.88 2.16 -9.81
C ARG A 56 3.85 1.11 -10.25
N THR A 57 3.58 0.13 -9.39
CA THR A 57 2.74 -1.02 -9.71
C THR A 57 1.58 -1.06 -8.74
N SER A 58 0.34 -1.10 -9.25
CA SER A 58 -0.81 -1.23 -8.37
C SER A 58 -0.99 -2.69 -7.91
N PRO A 59 -1.47 -2.94 -6.68
CA PRO A 59 -1.59 -4.31 -6.14
C PRO A 59 -2.54 -5.23 -6.91
N LEU A 60 -3.63 -4.69 -7.47
CA LEU A 60 -4.71 -5.50 -8.05
C LEU A 60 -4.95 -5.25 -9.54
N LEU A 61 -4.74 -4.03 -10.02
CA LEU A 61 -5.04 -3.67 -11.41
C LEU A 61 -3.76 -3.52 -12.24
N LEU A 62 -3.80 -4.03 -13.47
CA LEU A 62 -2.72 -3.83 -14.42
C LEU A 62 -2.82 -2.43 -15.03
N LEU A 63 -2.30 -1.42 -14.31
CA LEU A 63 -2.19 -0.06 -14.84
C LEU A 63 -0.81 0.19 -15.46
N PRO A 64 -0.73 1.00 -16.52
CA PRO A 64 0.55 1.51 -17.02
C PRO A 64 1.27 2.31 -15.92
N PRO A 65 2.56 2.03 -15.65
CA PRO A 65 3.36 2.72 -14.63
C PRO A 65 3.32 4.27 -14.66
N PRO A 66 3.36 4.96 -15.83
CA PRO A 66 3.38 6.42 -15.83
C PRO A 66 2.07 7.04 -15.34
N ILE A 67 0.94 6.38 -15.57
CA ILE A 67 -0.38 6.88 -15.16
C ILE A 67 -0.52 6.72 -13.65
N TYR A 68 -0.13 5.56 -13.13
CA TYR A 68 -0.19 5.27 -11.70
C TYR A 68 0.66 6.25 -10.87
N ALA A 69 1.86 6.57 -11.34
CA ALA A 69 2.74 7.53 -10.67
C ALA A 69 2.12 8.95 -10.53
N CYS A 70 1.23 9.33 -11.46
CA CYS A 70 0.64 10.67 -11.51
C CYS A 70 -0.65 10.82 -10.69
N LEU A 71 -1.27 9.72 -10.24
CA LEU A 71 -2.58 9.78 -9.59
C LEU A 71 -2.53 10.35 -8.15
N PRO A 72 -3.50 11.20 -7.76
CA PRO A 72 -3.64 11.66 -6.38
C PRO A 72 -4.05 10.50 -5.45
N SER A 73 -3.63 10.55 -4.18
CA SER A 73 -3.77 9.45 -3.23
C SER A 73 -5.20 8.96 -3.03
N ALA A 74 -6.19 9.87 -3.08
CA ALA A 74 -7.61 9.49 -2.99
C ALA A 74 -8.09 8.64 -4.18
N LEU A 75 -7.57 8.92 -5.39
CA LEU A 75 -7.94 8.16 -6.59
C LEU A 75 -7.23 6.82 -6.64
N LYS A 76 -5.98 6.74 -6.15
CA LYS A 76 -5.27 5.47 -5.94
C LYS A 76 -6.02 4.56 -4.97
N CYS A 77 -6.50 5.12 -3.87
CA CYS A 77 -7.30 4.40 -2.88
C CYS A 77 -8.62 3.88 -3.48
N LEU A 78 -9.39 4.74 -4.17
CA LEU A 78 -10.72 4.39 -4.66
C LEU A 78 -10.72 3.55 -5.95
N CYS A 79 -9.86 3.86 -6.91
CA CYS A 79 -9.83 3.18 -8.22
C CYS A 79 -8.79 2.07 -8.28
N CYS A 80 -7.61 2.27 -7.69
CA CYS A 80 -6.54 1.28 -7.70
C CYS A 80 -6.52 0.39 -6.46
N CYS A 81 -7.48 0.59 -5.54
CA CYS A 81 -7.60 -0.22 -4.33
C CYS A 81 -6.35 -0.17 -3.43
N GLU A 82 -5.54 0.88 -3.57
CA GLU A 82 -4.33 1.12 -2.79
C GLU A 82 -4.71 1.83 -1.49
N PHE A 83 -5.41 1.12 -0.61
CA PHE A 83 -5.76 1.66 0.70
C PHE A 83 -4.48 1.97 1.51
N PRO A 84 -4.45 3.05 2.30
CA PRO A 84 -3.27 3.41 3.10
C PRO A 84 -2.84 2.32 4.09
N LEU A 85 -3.71 1.35 4.36
CA LEU A 85 -3.41 0.14 5.12
C LEU A 85 -2.33 -0.77 4.49
N TYR A 86 -2.08 -0.68 3.17
CA TYR A 86 -1.12 -1.55 2.45
C TYR A 86 0.31 -1.01 2.42
N ASN A 87 0.53 0.27 2.75
CA ASN A 87 1.83 0.91 2.64
C ASN A 87 2.53 1.02 4.01
N HIS A 88 3.25 -0.03 4.40
CA HIS A 88 4.04 -0.05 5.65
C HIS A 88 5.45 0.52 5.50
N LEU A 89 5.84 0.95 4.30
CA LEU A 89 7.20 1.43 4.04
C LEU A 89 7.49 2.77 4.73
N ASP A 90 6.49 3.64 4.89
CA ASP A 90 6.68 5.03 5.35
C ASP A 90 6.88 5.12 6.87
N GLU A 91 6.24 4.24 7.64
CA GLU A 91 6.33 4.23 9.11
C GLU A 91 7.68 3.66 9.56
N GLU A 92 8.19 2.63 8.87
CA GLU A 92 9.42 1.95 9.29
C GLU A 92 10.71 2.57 8.71
N ASN A 93 10.66 3.23 7.54
CA ASN A 93 11.81 4.01 7.06
C ASN A 93 12.18 5.14 8.03
N GLN A 94 11.20 5.70 8.75
CA GLN A 94 11.45 6.67 9.81
C GLN A 94 12.17 6.02 10.99
N THR A 95 11.78 4.79 11.36
CA THR A 95 12.45 4.00 12.40
C THR A 95 13.89 3.63 12.01
N ILE A 96 14.12 3.19 10.77
CA ILE A 96 15.47 2.85 10.27
C ILE A 96 16.33 4.12 10.15
N LYS A 97 15.79 5.25 9.69
CA LYS A 97 16.52 6.53 9.66
C LYS A 97 16.88 7.02 11.06
N GLN A 98 16.01 6.82 12.05
CA GLN A 98 16.28 7.20 13.45
C GLN A 98 17.30 6.28 14.13
N GLU A 99 17.31 4.98 13.82
CA GLU A 99 18.33 4.05 14.34
C GLU A 99 19.70 4.20 13.63
N SER A 100 19.71 4.72 12.39
CA SER A 100 20.93 4.96 11.61
C SER A 100 21.62 6.31 11.85
N ILE A 101 21.11 7.17 12.74
CA ILE A 101 21.90 8.31 13.23
C ILE A 101 23.06 7.68 14.02
N PRO A 102 24.31 7.78 13.56
CA PRO A 102 25.40 7.07 14.19
C PRO A 102 25.58 7.66 15.59
N VAL A 103 25.34 6.85 16.62
CA VAL A 103 25.98 7.11 17.91
C VAL A 103 27.48 7.16 17.61
N PRO A 104 28.18 8.28 17.89
CA PRO A 104 29.59 8.38 17.59
C PRO A 104 30.29 7.34 18.46
N VAL A 105 30.83 6.29 17.83
CA VAL A 105 31.74 5.33 18.46
C VAL A 105 33.01 6.11 18.81
N THR A 106 32.98 6.79 19.95
CA THR A 106 34.14 7.44 20.54
C THR A 106 34.70 6.43 21.54
N GLU A 107 35.88 5.93 21.20
CA GLU A 107 36.80 5.11 22.01
C GLU A 107 36.37 3.70 22.41
N GLN A 108 37.01 2.71 21.78
CA GLN A 108 37.34 1.43 22.42
C GLN A 108 38.87 1.32 22.44
N PRO A 109 39.48 1.07 23.62
CA PRO A 109 40.92 1.16 23.82
C PRO A 109 41.64 0.01 23.13
N GLY A 110 42.86 0.30 22.68
CA GLY A 110 43.68 -0.57 21.83
C GLY A 110 44.09 -1.91 22.45
N PRO A 111 44.70 -2.80 21.63
CA PRO A 111 45.03 -4.15 22.01
C PRO A 111 46.20 -4.17 23.00
N ASN A 112 46.01 -4.83 24.14
CA ASN A 112 47.07 -5.07 25.10
C ASN A 112 47.99 -6.19 24.57
N VAL A 113 49.25 -5.83 24.31
CA VAL A 113 50.41 -6.72 24.22
C VAL A 113 50.81 -7.23 25.59
#